data_AF-A0A7V6DEN6-F1
#
_entry.id   AF-A0A7V6DEN6-F1
#
_cell.length_a   1.000
_cell.length_b   1.000
_cell.length_c   1.000
_cell.angle_alpha   90.00
_cell.angle_beta   90.00
_cell.angle_gamma   90.00
#
_symmetry.space_group_name_H-M   'P 1'
#
loop_
_entity.id
_entity.type
_entity.pdbx_description
1 polymer ?
#
loop_
_entity_poly.entity_id
_entity_poly.type
_entity_poly.pdbx_seq_one_letter_code
_entity_poly.pdbx_strand_id
1 'polypeptide(L)'
;MTRRLSSGLATLLLALAAPIPATAQPSPGWSLAAAEGAADAVEAMRDDPAFAPFFQDPAITTRLRQAHAKLALAKDSLADTRNRYAGSQAHEFAVAAERAFREIERELWRRRRRVETTAAGVVGNGAVRRQLLSDIAALVGQGRELLARPGSSWPNERQARAELGRALEAARGIGAATPLERLETVRSELTAATLAARYAYRTWPSQGPPLPPAHWVETPPPAPVPARLRQAVERFLAGDYRGVVQLLVDPNLENGRATALAYLLRGAARYALFVESGEREGELLTAAQADAHACRRSDPSVQPVRDTFSPRYLALFAEP
;
A
#
# COMPACT_ATOMS: atom_id res chain seq x y z
N MET A 1 36.68 -49.72 2.11
CA MET A 1 36.91 -48.60 1.17
C MET A 1 36.14 -47.39 1.67
N THR A 2 36.81 -46.54 2.43
CA THR A 2 36.27 -45.39 3.15
C THR A 2 36.93 -44.15 2.56
N ARG A 3 36.16 -43.21 2.01
CA ARG A 3 36.67 -41.89 1.60
C ARG A 3 36.09 -40.80 2.50
N ARG A 4 37.01 -40.18 3.24
CA ARG A 4 36.90 -38.89 3.91
C ARG A 4 37.16 -37.73 2.91
N LEU A 5 36.89 -36.52 3.43
CA LEU A 5 37.26 -35.15 2.99
C LEU A 5 36.11 -34.44 2.27
N SER A 6 35.67 -33.24 2.66
CA SER A 6 36.45 -32.13 3.22
C SER A 6 35.58 -31.18 4.05
N SER A 7 36.13 -30.78 5.21
CA SER A 7 35.70 -29.66 6.03
C SER A 7 36.29 -28.37 5.44
N GLY A 8 35.47 -27.34 5.25
CA GLY A 8 35.92 -26.01 4.86
C GLY A 8 34.89 -24.96 5.23
N LEU A 9 35.37 -23.84 5.79
CA LEU A 9 34.68 -22.59 6.14
C LEU A 9 33.94 -22.54 7.50
N ALA A 10 34.73 -22.53 8.58
CA ALA A 10 34.32 -21.98 9.86
C ALA A 10 35.48 -21.24 10.55
N THR A 11 35.99 -20.17 9.95
CA THR A 11 36.92 -19.23 10.63
C THR A 11 36.96 -17.89 9.90
N LEU A 12 36.09 -16.93 10.24
CA LEU A 12 36.35 -15.49 10.10
C LEU A 12 35.20 -14.67 10.73
N LEU A 13 35.31 -14.31 12.02
CA LEU A 13 34.53 -13.22 12.64
C LEU A 13 35.09 -12.94 14.05
N LEU A 14 36.31 -12.39 14.10
CA LEU A 14 36.92 -11.85 15.31
C LEU A 14 38.03 -10.86 14.93
N ALA A 15 37.63 -9.67 14.49
CA ALA A 15 38.50 -8.50 14.40
C ALA A 15 37.67 -7.21 14.43
N LEU A 16 38.15 -6.23 15.20
CA LEU A 16 37.74 -4.81 15.31
C LEU A 16 36.69 -4.45 16.38
N ALA A 17 37.11 -4.57 17.65
CA ALA A 17 36.75 -3.59 18.67
C ALA A 17 37.97 -2.69 18.91
N ALA A 18 38.18 -1.70 18.04
CA ALA A 18 39.12 -0.62 18.31
C ALA A 18 38.42 0.44 19.19
N PRO A 19 39.12 1.04 20.19
CA PRO A 19 38.56 2.17 20.93
C PRO A 19 38.27 3.30 19.94
N ILE A 20 37.02 3.72 19.89
CA ILE A 20 36.60 4.90 19.13
C ILE A 20 37.43 6.07 19.68
N PRO A 21 38.21 6.80 18.85
CA PRO A 21 38.95 7.96 19.33
C PRO A 21 37.96 8.92 19.97
N ALA A 22 38.28 9.43 21.17
CA ALA A 22 37.50 10.47 21.82
C ALA A 22 37.32 11.61 20.81
N THR A 23 36.13 11.68 20.21
CA THR A 23 35.80 12.68 19.22
C THR A 23 36.00 14.02 19.90
N ALA A 24 36.84 14.88 19.32
CA ALA A 24 37.11 16.21 19.85
C ALA A 24 35.77 16.86 20.21
N GLN A 25 35.56 17.12 21.50
CA GLN A 25 34.31 17.74 21.94
C GLN A 25 34.14 19.03 21.16
N PRO A 26 33.00 19.23 20.48
CA PRO A 26 32.78 20.42 19.68
C PRO A 26 32.95 21.65 20.57
N SER A 27 33.76 22.61 20.12
CA SER A 27 34.02 23.83 20.89
C SER A 27 32.69 24.53 21.22
N PRO A 28 32.53 25.13 22.41
CA PRO A 28 31.28 25.79 22.83
C PRO A 28 30.74 26.83 21.83
N GLY A 29 31.64 27.48 21.08
CA GLY A 29 31.28 28.44 20.03
C GLY A 29 30.48 27.81 18.89
N TRP A 30 30.76 26.55 18.53
CA TRP A 30 30.03 25.86 17.47
C TRP A 30 28.57 25.58 17.87
N SER A 31 28.33 25.11 19.09
CA SER A 31 26.98 24.86 19.60
C SER A 31 26.17 26.15 19.71
N LEU A 32 26.80 27.26 20.09
CA LEU A 32 26.12 28.56 20.18
C LEU A 32 25.68 29.03 18.78
N ALA A 33 26.58 28.96 17.79
CA ALA A 33 26.25 29.32 16.41
C ALA A 33 25.14 28.42 15.83
N ALA A 34 25.12 27.12 16.16
CA ALA A 34 24.06 26.21 15.74
C ALA A 34 22.70 26.58 16.36
N ALA A 35 22.69 26.98 17.64
CA ALA A 35 21.48 27.44 18.32
C ALA A 35 20.96 28.78 17.77
N GLU A 36 21.85 29.71 17.43
CA GLU A 36 21.49 30.99 16.79
C GLU A 36 20.92 30.76 15.39
N GLY A 37 21.56 29.95 14.57
CA GLY A 37 21.03 29.61 13.24
C GLY A 37 19.66 28.92 13.30
N ALA A 38 19.40 28.10 14.33
CA ALA A 38 18.09 27.52 14.55
C ALA A 38 17.04 28.56 15.01
N ALA A 39 17.45 29.57 15.79
CA ALA A 39 16.57 30.67 16.17
C ALA A 39 16.20 31.53 14.96
N ASP A 40 17.18 31.89 14.12
CA ASP A 40 16.99 32.67 12.90
C ASP A 40 16.05 31.96 11.92
N ALA A 41 16.16 30.63 11.80
CA ALA A 41 15.25 29.84 10.98
C ALA A 41 13.79 29.94 11.47
N VAL A 42 13.57 29.93 12.78
CA VAL A 42 12.21 30.06 13.36
C VAL A 42 11.67 31.49 13.20
N GLU A 43 12.49 32.53 13.34
CA GLU A 43 12.08 33.91 13.08
C GLU A 43 11.78 34.13 11.58
N ALA A 44 12.57 33.56 10.67
CA ALA A 44 12.26 33.59 9.24
C ALA A 44 10.92 32.93 8.92
N MET A 45 10.55 31.85 9.63
CA MET A 45 9.21 31.26 9.52
C MET A 45 8.13 32.18 10.09
N ARG A 46 8.42 32.98 11.13
CA ARG A 46 7.46 33.92 11.70
C ARG A 46 7.06 35.02 10.73
N ASP A 47 8.01 35.47 9.93
CA ASP A 47 7.80 36.49 8.90
C ASP A 47 7.11 35.95 7.64
N ASP A 48 7.07 34.63 7.43
CA ASP A 48 6.33 33.99 6.33
C ASP A 48 4.80 33.99 6.61
N PRO A 49 3.98 34.64 5.77
CA PRO A 49 2.53 34.66 5.91
C PRO A 49 1.88 33.27 6.02
N ALA A 50 2.50 32.23 5.43
CA ALA A 50 2.02 30.86 5.51
C ALA A 50 2.10 30.25 6.92
N PHE A 51 2.97 30.78 7.79
CA PHE A 51 3.14 30.30 9.16
C PHE A 51 2.66 31.29 10.22
N ALA A 52 2.48 32.58 9.88
CA ALA A 52 2.03 33.62 10.80
C ALA A 52 0.82 33.23 11.69
N PRO A 53 -0.23 32.52 11.21
CA PRO A 53 -1.34 32.09 12.07
C PRO A 53 -0.93 31.12 13.19
N PHE A 54 0.10 30.30 12.99
CA PHE A 54 0.51 29.30 13.99
C PHE A 54 1.26 29.93 15.17
N PHE A 55 1.85 31.11 14.98
CA PHE A 55 2.51 31.85 16.07
C PHE A 55 1.51 32.52 17.03
N GLN A 56 0.22 32.58 16.68
CA GLN A 56 -0.82 33.01 17.61
C GLN A 56 -1.18 31.94 18.65
N ASP A 57 -0.68 30.71 18.51
CA ASP A 57 -0.89 29.63 19.49
C ASP A 57 -0.07 29.91 20.77
N PRO A 58 -0.71 30.00 21.96
CA PRO A 58 -0.04 30.21 23.23
C PRO A 58 1.02 29.14 23.55
N ALA A 59 0.82 27.89 23.12
CA ALA A 59 1.76 26.81 23.35
C ALA A 59 3.07 27.01 22.55
N ILE A 60 2.97 27.44 21.29
CA ILE A 60 4.14 27.77 20.46
C ILE A 60 4.86 28.98 21.04
N THR A 61 4.13 30.04 21.38
CA THR A 61 4.70 31.26 21.99
C THR A 61 5.43 30.96 23.30
N THR A 62 4.87 30.11 24.15
CA THR A 62 5.49 29.72 25.43
C THR A 62 6.79 28.95 25.21
N ARG A 63 6.79 27.97 24.31
CA ARG A 63 7.99 27.20 23.97
C ARG A 63 9.07 28.06 23.33
N LEU A 64 8.69 29.01 22.48
CA LEU A 64 9.61 29.96 21.86
C LEU A 64 10.31 30.82 22.91
N ARG A 65 9.55 31.37 23.87
CA ARG A 65 10.12 32.13 25.00
C ARG A 65 11.11 31.30 25.82
N GLN A 66 10.78 30.04 26.09
CA GLN A 66 11.69 29.11 26.80
C GLN A 66 12.96 28.81 25.98
N ALA A 67 12.86 28.66 24.66
CA ALA A 67 14.01 28.45 23.79
C ALA A 67 14.94 29.67 23.77
N HIS A 68 14.40 30.89 23.64
CA HIS A 68 15.19 32.12 23.74
C HIS A 68 15.83 32.30 25.12
N ALA A 69 15.14 31.95 26.21
CA ALA A 69 15.71 32.02 27.55
C ALA A 69 16.94 31.10 27.68
N LYS A 70 16.90 29.88 27.11
CA LYS A 70 18.07 28.97 27.08
C LYS A 70 19.21 29.53 26.25
N LEU A 71 18.91 30.12 25.09
CA LEU A 71 19.92 30.75 24.25
C LEU A 71 20.59 31.94 24.96
N ALA A 72 19.82 32.75 25.69
CA ALA A 72 20.35 33.84 26.51
C ALA A 72 21.28 33.30 27.61
N LEU A 73 20.86 32.26 28.36
CA LEU A 73 21.72 31.61 29.35
C LEU A 73 23.02 31.06 28.75
N ALA A 74 22.98 30.50 27.55
CA ALA A 74 24.18 30.04 26.86
C ALA A 74 25.17 31.19 26.58
N LYS A 75 24.66 32.35 26.13
CA LYS A 75 25.46 33.56 25.87
C LYS A 75 26.04 34.11 27.17
N ASP A 76 25.24 34.21 28.22
CA ASP A 76 25.66 34.71 29.53
C ASP A 76 26.72 33.79 30.16
N SER A 77 26.53 32.47 30.12
CA SER A 77 27.51 31.51 30.61
C SER A 77 28.84 31.60 29.85
N LEU A 78 28.83 31.84 28.54
CA LEU A 78 30.06 31.97 27.76
C LEU A 78 30.81 33.28 28.07
N ALA A 79 30.07 34.35 28.40
CA ALA A 79 30.65 35.64 28.79
C ALA A 79 31.26 35.63 30.19
N ASP A 80 30.87 34.70 31.08
CA ASP A 80 31.41 34.58 32.43
C ASP A 80 32.81 33.94 32.46
N THR A 81 33.83 34.78 32.26
CA THR A 81 35.25 34.39 32.32
C THR A 81 35.72 33.94 33.72
N ARG A 82 34.93 34.16 34.78
CA ARG A 82 35.30 33.79 36.16
C ARG A 82 34.99 32.33 36.46
N ASN A 83 34.05 31.73 35.73
CA ASN A 83 33.63 30.35 35.94
C ASN A 83 34.46 29.38 35.09
N ARG A 84 35.22 28.48 35.74
CA ARG A 84 36.02 27.45 35.03
C ARG A 84 35.18 26.46 34.21
N TYR A 85 33.87 26.37 34.48
CA TYR A 85 32.92 25.52 33.77
C TYR A 85 32.04 26.27 32.76
N ALA A 86 32.27 27.58 32.57
CA ALA A 86 31.52 28.45 31.67
C ALA A 86 31.32 27.84 30.28
N GLY A 87 32.39 27.31 29.68
CA GLY A 87 32.33 26.70 28.35
C GLY A 87 31.43 25.46 28.28
N SER A 88 31.48 24.58 29.28
CA SER A 88 30.64 23.38 29.34
C SER A 88 29.17 23.74 29.57
N GLN A 89 28.90 24.68 30.48
CA GLN A 89 27.53 25.15 30.75
C GLN A 89 26.93 25.86 29.54
N ALA A 90 27.70 26.74 28.88
CA ALA A 90 27.28 27.39 27.65
C ALA A 90 26.95 26.39 26.55
N HIS A 91 27.78 25.34 26.39
CA HIS A 91 27.54 24.26 25.43
C HIS A 91 26.21 23.53 25.71
N GLU A 92 25.95 23.14 26.96
CA GLU A 92 24.72 22.46 27.36
C GLU A 92 23.47 23.31 27.10
N PHE A 93 23.50 24.59 27.49
CA PHE A 93 22.40 25.51 27.23
C PHE A 93 22.18 25.76 25.74
N ALA A 94 23.24 25.88 24.96
CA ALA A 94 23.17 26.07 23.52
C ALA A 94 22.55 24.85 22.81
N VAL A 95 23.00 23.63 23.14
CA VAL A 95 22.42 22.39 22.61
C VAL A 95 20.93 22.26 23.00
N ALA A 96 20.58 22.63 24.23
CA ALA A 96 19.19 22.60 24.68
C ALA A 96 18.31 23.65 23.97
N ALA A 97 18.86 24.81 23.63
CA ALA A 97 18.18 25.84 22.85
C ALA A 97 18.00 25.42 21.39
N GLU A 98 19.06 24.95 20.73
CA GLU A 98 19.02 24.43 19.34
C GLU A 98 17.95 23.35 19.20
N ARG A 99 17.93 22.37 20.11
CA ARG A 99 16.94 21.30 20.11
C ARG A 99 15.51 21.87 20.23
N ALA A 100 15.30 22.85 21.11
CA ALA A 100 14.00 23.45 21.31
C ALA A 100 13.50 24.20 20.06
N PHE A 101 14.35 25.00 19.40
CA PHE A 101 14.00 25.69 18.15
C PHE A 101 13.69 24.70 17.02
N ARG A 102 14.50 23.66 16.83
CA ARG A 102 14.23 22.61 15.82
C ARG A 102 12.94 21.83 16.08
N GLU A 103 12.57 21.64 17.33
CA GLU A 103 11.27 21.03 17.66
C GLU A 103 10.10 21.95 17.31
N ILE A 104 10.23 23.25 17.51
CA ILE A 104 9.23 24.25 17.11
C ILE A 104 9.11 24.28 15.58
N GLU A 105 10.23 24.37 14.86
CA GLU A 105 10.28 24.33 13.39
C GLU A 105 9.54 23.10 12.83
N ARG A 106 9.86 21.90 13.34
CA ARG A 106 9.17 20.66 12.93
C ARG A 106 7.67 20.69 13.21
N GLU A 107 7.25 21.28 14.33
CA GLU A 107 5.83 21.42 14.65
C GLU A 107 5.11 22.36 13.68
N LEU A 108 5.71 23.51 13.37
CA LEU A 108 5.17 24.47 12.42
C LEU A 108 4.99 23.83 11.03
N TRP A 109 5.99 23.11 10.53
CA TRP A 109 5.89 22.38 9.27
C TRP A 109 4.80 21.30 9.28
N ARG A 110 4.65 20.56 10.39
CA ARG A 110 3.58 19.56 10.52
C ARG A 110 2.19 20.20 10.47
N ARG A 111 2.01 21.34 11.14
CA ARG A 111 0.74 22.07 11.13
C ARG A 111 0.41 22.62 9.75
N ARG A 112 1.38 23.21 9.06
CA ARG A 112 1.23 23.68 7.67
C ARG A 112 0.79 22.54 6.74
N ARG A 113 1.48 21.40 6.78
CA ARG A 113 1.10 20.23 5.96
C ARG A 113 -0.32 19.76 6.25
N ARG A 114 -0.78 19.79 7.51
CA ARG A 114 -2.17 19.43 7.85
C ARG A 114 -3.19 20.38 7.24
N VAL A 115 -2.90 21.68 7.21
CA VAL A 115 -3.78 22.67 6.58
C VAL A 115 -3.81 22.45 5.06
N GLU A 116 -2.64 22.24 4.45
CA GLU A 116 -2.51 21.97 3.01
C GLU A 116 -3.23 20.69 2.59
N THR A 117 -3.09 19.59 3.34
CA THR A 117 -3.81 18.33 3.05
C THR A 117 -5.31 18.48 3.27
N THR A 118 -5.74 19.26 4.26
CA THR A 118 -7.17 19.54 4.47
C THR A 118 -7.74 20.35 3.31
N ALA A 119 -7.05 21.41 2.89
CA ALA A 119 -7.46 22.26 1.77
C ALA A 119 -7.48 21.47 0.45
N ALA A 120 -6.44 20.68 0.17
CA ALA A 120 -6.37 19.80 -1.00
C ALA A 120 -7.47 18.73 -0.98
N GLY A 121 -7.76 18.16 0.19
CA GLY A 121 -8.86 17.21 0.38
C GLY A 121 -10.23 17.82 0.08
N VAL A 122 -10.50 19.05 0.53
CA VAL A 122 -11.78 19.73 0.24
C VAL A 122 -11.96 19.99 -1.26
N VAL A 123 -10.91 20.45 -1.94
CA VAL A 123 -10.95 20.71 -3.40
C VAL A 123 -11.08 19.40 -4.19
N GLY A 124 -10.31 18.36 -3.84
CA GLY A 124 -10.40 17.04 -4.45
C GLY A 124 -11.77 16.40 -4.27
N ASN A 125 -12.34 16.50 -3.07
CA ASN A 125 -13.67 16.00 -2.74
C ASN A 125 -14.78 16.65 -3.58
N GLY A 126 -14.62 17.92 -3.97
CA GLY A 126 -15.57 18.61 -4.84
C GLY A 126 -15.61 18.04 -6.26
N ALA A 127 -14.44 17.72 -6.84
CA ALA A 127 -14.36 17.11 -8.17
C ALA A 127 -14.90 15.67 -8.16
N VAL A 128 -14.47 14.86 -7.19
CA VAL A 128 -14.94 13.47 -7.02
C VAL A 128 -16.46 13.42 -6.83
N ARG A 129 -17.01 14.31 -6.00
CA ARG A 129 -18.46 14.43 -5.78
C ARG A 129 -19.22 14.71 -7.07
N ARG A 130 -18.76 15.66 -7.89
CA ARG A 130 -19.41 15.97 -9.18
C ARG A 130 -19.39 14.75 -10.11
N GLN A 131 -18.27 14.04 -10.15
CA GLN A 131 -18.17 12.81 -10.94
C GLN A 131 -19.15 11.73 -10.44
N LEU A 132 -19.19 11.47 -9.14
CA LEU A 132 -20.10 10.48 -8.56
C LEU A 132 -21.57 10.80 -8.84
N LEU A 133 -21.97 12.07 -8.68
CA LEU A 133 -23.34 12.50 -9.00
C LEU A 133 -23.66 12.31 -10.50
N SER A 134 -22.72 12.61 -11.38
CA SER A 134 -22.86 12.38 -12.83
C SER A 134 -23.02 10.89 -13.15
N ASP A 135 -22.18 10.03 -12.57
CA ASP A 135 -22.25 8.58 -12.76
C ASP A 135 -23.59 8.01 -12.27
N ILE A 136 -24.04 8.44 -11.09
CA ILE A 136 -25.32 8.00 -10.55
C ILE A 136 -26.48 8.46 -11.43
N ALA A 137 -26.46 9.70 -11.93
CA ALA A 137 -27.49 10.19 -12.85
C ALA A 137 -27.57 9.34 -14.14
N ALA A 138 -26.42 8.96 -14.70
CA ALA A 138 -26.35 8.07 -15.86
C ALA A 138 -26.92 6.68 -15.55
N LEU A 139 -26.56 6.08 -14.41
CA LEU A 139 -27.08 4.78 -13.96
C LEU A 139 -28.59 4.83 -13.70
N VAL A 140 -29.11 5.91 -13.11
CA VAL A 140 -30.55 6.10 -12.91
C VAL A 140 -31.29 6.13 -14.26
N GLY A 141 -30.74 6.81 -15.27
CA GLY A 141 -31.29 6.80 -16.63
C GLY A 141 -31.36 5.39 -17.22
N GLN A 142 -30.26 4.64 -17.15
CA GLN A 142 -30.19 3.26 -17.64
C GLN A 142 -31.15 2.33 -16.88
N GLY A 143 -31.23 2.45 -15.55
CA GLY A 143 -32.11 1.65 -14.72
C GLY A 143 -33.59 1.88 -15.02
N ARG A 144 -34.00 3.14 -15.24
CA ARG A 144 -35.37 3.48 -15.65
C ARG A 144 -35.72 2.90 -17.02
N GLU A 145 -34.80 2.97 -17.98
CA GLU A 145 -35.00 2.35 -19.30
C GLU A 145 -35.20 0.84 -19.18
N LEU A 146 -34.40 0.15 -18.36
CA LEU A 146 -34.53 -1.28 -18.12
C LEU A 146 -35.86 -1.66 -17.45
N LEU A 147 -36.35 -0.85 -16.51
CA LEU A 147 -37.66 -1.09 -15.88
C LEU A 147 -38.84 -0.77 -16.79
N ALA A 148 -38.69 0.15 -17.75
CA ALA A 148 -39.73 0.48 -18.73
C ALA A 148 -39.98 -0.66 -19.74
N ARG A 149 -39.03 -1.58 -19.92
CA ARG A 149 -39.20 -2.75 -20.80
C ARG A 149 -40.30 -3.68 -20.25
N PRO A 150 -41.09 -4.33 -21.12
CA PRO A 150 -42.09 -5.31 -20.68
C PRO A 150 -41.44 -6.39 -19.83
N GLY A 151 -41.97 -6.60 -18.63
CA GLY A 151 -41.44 -7.61 -17.71
C GLY A 151 -41.97 -9.01 -18.04
N SER A 152 -41.17 -10.03 -17.74
CA SER A 152 -41.60 -11.43 -17.79
C SER A 152 -42.07 -11.95 -16.42
N SER A 153 -42.72 -13.10 -16.40
CA SER A 153 -43.15 -13.79 -15.18
C SER A 153 -42.06 -14.67 -14.54
N TRP A 154 -40.80 -14.58 -15.00
CA TRP A 154 -39.72 -15.41 -14.47
C TRP A 154 -39.24 -14.93 -13.10
N PRO A 155 -38.98 -15.84 -12.13
CA PRO A 155 -38.57 -15.46 -10.79
C PRO A 155 -37.32 -14.57 -10.75
N ASN A 156 -36.29 -14.92 -11.52
CA ASN A 156 -35.02 -14.18 -11.53
C ASN A 156 -35.17 -12.76 -12.08
N GLU A 157 -35.98 -12.58 -13.12
CA GLU A 157 -36.23 -11.24 -13.67
C GLU A 157 -37.03 -10.38 -12.69
N ARG A 158 -38.07 -10.95 -12.05
CA ARG A 158 -38.83 -10.24 -11.01
C ARG A 158 -37.94 -9.79 -9.86
N GLN A 159 -37.04 -10.66 -9.40
CA GLN A 159 -36.09 -10.32 -8.34
C GLN A 159 -35.13 -9.20 -8.78
N ALA A 160 -34.51 -9.32 -9.95
CA ALA A 160 -33.57 -8.32 -10.46
C ALA A 160 -34.26 -6.95 -10.66
N ARG A 161 -35.51 -6.94 -11.14
CA ARG A 161 -36.32 -5.71 -11.27
C ARG A 161 -36.66 -5.10 -9.92
N ALA A 162 -36.98 -5.91 -8.91
CA ALA A 162 -37.24 -5.43 -7.56
C ALA A 162 -35.98 -4.83 -6.90
N GLU A 163 -34.82 -5.45 -7.08
CA GLU A 163 -33.53 -4.93 -6.63
C GLU A 163 -33.19 -3.60 -7.31
N LEU A 164 -33.37 -3.51 -8.62
CA LEU A 164 -33.18 -2.27 -9.38
C LEU A 164 -34.14 -1.16 -8.92
N GLY A 165 -35.40 -1.50 -8.63
CA GLY A 165 -36.37 -0.56 -8.06
C GLY A 165 -35.92 0.01 -6.72
N ARG A 166 -35.42 -0.83 -5.81
CA ARG A 166 -34.88 -0.37 -4.50
C ARG A 166 -33.65 0.52 -4.66
N ALA A 167 -32.73 0.17 -5.56
CA ALA A 167 -31.54 0.98 -5.82
C ALA A 167 -31.89 2.35 -6.41
N LEU A 168 -32.89 2.42 -7.31
CA LEU A 168 -33.41 3.67 -7.85
C LEU A 168 -34.08 4.54 -6.77
N GLU A 169 -34.76 3.93 -5.81
CA GLU A 169 -35.36 4.66 -4.68
C GLU A 169 -34.28 5.26 -3.77
N ALA A 170 -33.23 4.49 -3.47
CA ALA A 170 -32.08 4.98 -2.70
C ALA A 170 -31.39 6.18 -3.37
N ALA A 171 -31.44 6.25 -4.70
CA ALA A 171 -30.89 7.35 -5.47
C ALA A 171 -31.77 8.62 -5.51
N ARG A 172 -33.06 8.58 -5.12
CA ARG A 172 -33.93 9.77 -5.16
C ARG A 172 -33.54 10.84 -4.13
N GLY A 173 -32.88 10.45 -3.03
CA GLY A 173 -32.51 11.35 -1.93
C GLY A 173 -31.08 11.91 -1.98
N ILE A 174 -30.32 11.66 -3.05
CA ILE A 174 -28.93 12.12 -3.15
C ILE A 174 -28.84 13.53 -3.76
N GLY A 175 -27.86 14.31 -3.33
CA GLY A 175 -27.60 15.64 -3.85
C GLY A 175 -26.22 16.18 -3.48
N ALA A 176 -26.01 17.47 -3.73
CA ALA A 176 -24.71 18.12 -3.50
C ALA A 176 -24.24 18.08 -2.04
N ALA A 177 -25.17 17.99 -1.08
CA ALA A 177 -24.87 17.93 0.35
C ALA A 177 -24.64 16.49 0.90
N THR A 178 -24.93 15.45 0.11
CA THR A 178 -24.85 14.04 0.58
C THR A 178 -23.41 13.65 0.91
N PRO A 179 -23.08 13.01 2.05
CA PRO A 179 -21.71 12.55 2.32
C PRO A 179 -21.12 11.71 1.17
N LEU A 180 -19.81 11.86 0.90
CA LEU A 180 -19.15 11.17 -0.23
C LEU A 180 -19.33 9.65 -0.16
N GLU A 181 -19.15 9.08 1.04
CA GLU A 181 -19.36 7.66 1.31
C GLU A 181 -20.76 7.18 0.87
N ARG A 182 -21.80 7.97 1.16
CA ARG A 182 -23.17 7.62 0.77
C ARG A 182 -23.35 7.67 -0.76
N LEU A 183 -22.68 8.60 -1.45
CA LEU A 183 -22.70 8.64 -2.93
C LEU A 183 -22.04 7.37 -3.52
N GLU A 184 -20.92 6.92 -2.95
CA GLU A 184 -20.23 5.71 -3.40
C GLU A 184 -21.07 4.45 -3.17
N THR A 185 -21.73 4.33 -2.01
CA THR A 185 -22.67 3.24 -1.73
C THR A 185 -23.80 3.19 -2.76
N VAL A 186 -24.47 4.33 -3.01
CA VAL A 186 -25.59 4.39 -3.96
C VAL A 186 -25.14 4.07 -5.39
N ARG A 187 -23.98 4.56 -5.83
CA ARG A 187 -23.40 4.20 -7.13
C ARG A 187 -23.17 2.70 -7.25
N SER A 188 -22.62 2.08 -6.20
CA SER A 188 -22.29 0.66 -6.18
C SER A 188 -23.54 -0.22 -6.23
N GLU A 189 -24.56 0.10 -5.41
CA GLU A 189 -25.87 -0.56 -5.41
C GLU A 189 -26.56 -0.46 -6.79
N LEU A 190 -26.59 0.74 -7.39
CA LEU A 190 -27.16 0.93 -8.72
C LEU A 190 -26.41 0.15 -9.81
N THR A 191 -25.07 0.11 -9.74
CA THR A 191 -24.25 -0.62 -10.70
C THR A 191 -24.56 -2.12 -10.65
N ALA A 192 -24.55 -2.70 -9.44
CA ALA A 192 -24.85 -4.11 -9.24
C ALA A 192 -26.27 -4.46 -9.72
N ALA A 193 -27.28 -3.69 -9.32
CA ALA A 193 -28.67 -3.94 -9.70
C ALA A 193 -28.92 -3.76 -11.21
N THR A 194 -28.27 -2.78 -11.84
CA THR A 194 -28.35 -2.57 -13.30
C THR A 194 -27.74 -3.75 -14.06
N LEU A 195 -26.59 -4.26 -13.61
CA LEU A 195 -25.95 -5.44 -14.21
C LEU A 195 -26.79 -6.70 -14.03
N ALA A 196 -27.34 -6.93 -12.84
CA ALA A 196 -28.24 -8.06 -12.57
C ALA A 196 -29.47 -8.04 -13.48
N ALA A 197 -30.11 -6.88 -13.63
CA ALA A 197 -31.25 -6.69 -14.54
C ALA A 197 -30.86 -6.94 -16.00
N ARG A 198 -29.72 -6.40 -16.47
CA ARG A 198 -29.23 -6.66 -17.85
C ARG A 198 -28.95 -8.13 -18.10
N TYR A 199 -28.34 -8.81 -17.14
CA TYR A 199 -28.06 -10.24 -17.24
C TYR A 199 -29.36 -11.03 -17.37
N ALA A 200 -30.34 -10.78 -16.49
CA ALA A 200 -31.65 -11.42 -16.55
C ALA A 200 -32.34 -11.24 -17.91
N TYR A 201 -32.29 -10.03 -18.49
CA TYR A 201 -32.81 -9.77 -19.84
C TYR A 201 -32.05 -10.47 -20.95
N ARG A 202 -30.71 -10.56 -20.86
CA ARG A 202 -29.89 -11.17 -21.92
C ARG A 202 -30.01 -12.69 -21.94
N THR A 203 -30.22 -13.32 -20.79
CA THR A 203 -30.39 -14.77 -20.70
C THR A 203 -31.74 -15.27 -21.22
N TRP A 204 -32.60 -14.36 -21.70
CA TRP A 204 -33.93 -14.66 -22.24
C TRP A 204 -33.98 -14.54 -23.78
N PRO A 205 -34.44 -15.58 -24.54
CA PRO A 205 -34.60 -17.00 -24.22
C PRO A 205 -33.58 -17.84 -25.02
N SER A 206 -32.41 -18.11 -24.43
CA SER A 206 -31.48 -19.13 -24.97
C SER A 206 -31.58 -20.47 -24.23
N GLN A 207 -32.36 -20.53 -23.15
CA GLN A 207 -32.67 -21.79 -22.49
C GLN A 207 -34.06 -22.21 -22.94
N GLY A 208 -34.10 -23.04 -23.99
CA GLY A 208 -35.28 -23.87 -24.27
C GLY A 208 -35.63 -24.76 -23.07
N PRO A 209 -36.73 -25.52 -23.13
CA PRO A 209 -37.04 -26.51 -22.11
C PRO A 209 -35.80 -27.35 -21.79
N PRO A 210 -35.54 -27.70 -20.52
CA PRO A 210 -34.36 -28.46 -20.13
C PRO A 210 -34.29 -29.71 -21.01
N LEU A 211 -33.19 -29.86 -21.75
CA LEU A 211 -32.90 -31.09 -22.45
C LEU A 211 -32.93 -32.22 -21.42
N PRO A 212 -33.53 -33.38 -21.75
CA PRO A 212 -33.58 -34.52 -20.84
C PRO A 212 -32.17 -34.86 -20.34
N PRO A 213 -32.03 -35.34 -19.09
CA PRO A 213 -30.74 -35.56 -18.46
C PRO A 213 -29.87 -36.46 -19.35
N ALA A 214 -28.73 -35.92 -19.76
CA ALA A 214 -27.66 -36.64 -20.43
C ALA A 214 -27.13 -37.68 -19.45
N HIS A 215 -27.70 -38.87 -19.55
CA HIS A 215 -27.31 -40.05 -18.83
C HIS A 215 -26.00 -40.57 -19.47
N TRP A 216 -24.98 -40.74 -18.63
CA TRP A 216 -23.76 -41.53 -18.87
C TRP A 216 -22.74 -41.01 -19.90
N VAL A 217 -21.99 -39.96 -19.53
CA VAL A 217 -20.55 -39.97 -19.80
C VAL A 217 -19.87 -40.07 -18.44
N GLU A 218 -19.47 -41.28 -18.05
CA GLU A 218 -18.60 -41.53 -16.90
C GLU A 218 -17.32 -40.72 -17.11
N THR A 219 -17.24 -39.56 -16.45
CA THR A 219 -16.00 -38.79 -16.45
C THR A 219 -15.05 -39.52 -15.51
N PRO A 220 -13.85 -39.95 -15.96
CA PRO A 220 -12.91 -40.61 -15.08
C PRO A 220 -12.60 -39.71 -13.87
N PRO A 221 -12.47 -40.27 -12.66
CA PRO A 221 -12.23 -39.48 -11.46
C PRO A 221 -10.98 -38.62 -11.63
N PRO A 222 -11.00 -37.33 -11.21
CA PRO A 222 -9.85 -36.44 -11.37
C PRO A 222 -8.64 -37.03 -10.65
N ALA A 223 -7.49 -37.05 -11.34
CA ALA A 223 -6.24 -37.50 -10.75
C ALA A 223 -5.92 -36.68 -9.48
N PRO A 224 -5.44 -37.31 -8.40
CA PRO A 224 -5.16 -36.62 -7.15
C PRO A 224 -4.08 -35.55 -7.35
N VAL A 225 -4.32 -34.34 -6.81
CA VAL A 225 -3.35 -33.24 -6.87
C VAL A 225 -2.08 -33.64 -6.11
N PRO A 226 -0.87 -33.51 -6.72
CA PRO A 226 0.38 -33.85 -6.07
C PRO A 226 0.55 -33.14 -4.73
N ALA A 227 0.92 -33.88 -3.67
CA ALA A 227 1.02 -33.33 -2.31
C ALA A 227 1.97 -32.12 -2.22
N ARG A 228 3.07 -32.16 -2.99
CA ARG A 228 4.04 -31.06 -3.08
C ARG A 228 3.43 -29.76 -3.60
N LEU A 229 2.54 -29.84 -4.59
CA LEU A 229 1.84 -28.66 -5.12
C LEU A 229 0.86 -28.09 -4.09
N ARG A 230 0.13 -28.97 -3.38
CA ARG A 230 -0.80 -28.56 -2.32
C ARG A 230 -0.08 -27.79 -1.21
N GLN A 231 1.04 -28.34 -0.71
CA GLN A 231 1.87 -27.68 0.30
C GLN A 231 2.45 -26.35 -0.19
N ALA A 232 2.81 -26.25 -1.47
CA ALA A 232 3.28 -24.99 -2.03
C ALA A 232 2.17 -23.94 -2.05
N VAL A 233 0.93 -24.32 -2.41
CA VAL A 233 -0.23 -23.40 -2.36
C VAL A 233 -0.49 -22.91 -0.95
N GLU A 234 -0.49 -23.81 0.05
CA GLU A 234 -0.66 -23.44 1.46
C GLU A 234 0.40 -22.43 1.92
N ARG A 235 1.68 -22.64 1.58
CA ARG A 235 2.77 -21.71 1.89
C ARG A 235 2.61 -20.37 1.18
N PHE A 236 2.21 -20.39 -0.08
CA PHE A 236 2.00 -19.18 -0.86
C PHE A 236 0.89 -18.31 -0.25
N LEU A 237 -0.24 -18.92 0.13
CA LEU A 237 -1.35 -18.24 0.78
C LEU A 237 -0.99 -17.73 2.19
N ALA A 238 -0.05 -18.39 2.87
CA ALA A 238 0.50 -17.93 4.15
C ALA A 238 1.57 -16.84 4.02
N GLY A 239 1.96 -16.44 2.80
CA GLY A 239 3.02 -15.46 2.56
C GLY A 239 4.45 -16.02 2.73
N ASP A 240 4.63 -17.33 2.88
CA ASP A 240 5.95 -17.97 2.97
C ASP A 240 6.54 -18.20 1.57
N TYR A 241 6.87 -17.11 0.87
CA TYR A 241 7.37 -17.18 -0.50
C TYR A 241 8.72 -17.88 -0.60
N ARG A 242 9.61 -17.72 0.39
CA ARG A 242 10.88 -18.45 0.45
C ARG A 242 10.64 -19.95 0.56
N GLY A 243 9.70 -20.36 1.41
CA GLY A 243 9.31 -21.75 1.54
C GLY A 243 8.68 -22.34 0.28
N VAL A 244 7.95 -21.56 -0.51
CA VAL A 244 7.45 -21.98 -1.84
C VAL A 244 8.61 -22.24 -2.80
N VAL A 245 9.56 -21.31 -2.90
CA VAL A 245 10.71 -21.44 -3.82
C VAL A 245 11.59 -22.63 -3.45
N GLN A 246 11.83 -22.85 -2.16
CA GLN A 246 12.58 -24.02 -1.67
C GLN A 246 11.83 -25.31 -1.93
N LEU A 247 10.53 -25.36 -1.62
CA LEU A 247 9.71 -26.55 -1.82
C LEU A 247 9.62 -26.92 -3.29
N LEU A 248 9.57 -25.94 -4.20
CA LEU A 248 9.49 -26.13 -5.65
C LEU A 248 10.83 -25.94 -6.35
N VAL A 249 11.96 -26.26 -5.71
CA VAL A 249 13.29 -26.19 -6.35
C VAL A 249 13.34 -26.97 -7.68
N ASP A 250 12.66 -28.12 -7.71
CA ASP A 250 12.33 -28.89 -8.92
C ASP A 250 10.81 -28.87 -9.11
N PRO A 251 10.28 -28.14 -10.11
CA PRO A 251 8.86 -27.98 -10.33
C PRO A 251 8.26 -29.12 -11.18
N ASN A 252 9.06 -30.09 -11.63
CA ASN A 252 8.54 -31.23 -12.38
C ASN A 252 7.78 -32.18 -11.44
N LEU A 253 6.47 -32.33 -11.69
CA LEU A 253 5.55 -33.13 -10.86
C LEU A 253 4.95 -34.32 -11.62
N GLU A 254 5.60 -34.77 -12.70
CA GLU A 254 5.19 -35.91 -13.55
C GLU A 254 3.83 -35.74 -14.28
N ASN A 255 3.11 -34.66 -14.00
CA ASN A 255 1.87 -34.25 -14.64
C ASN A 255 2.07 -32.86 -15.24
N GLY A 256 1.90 -32.72 -16.57
CA GLY A 256 2.18 -31.48 -17.28
C GLY A 256 1.46 -30.25 -16.72
N ARG A 257 0.18 -30.39 -16.35
CA ARG A 257 -0.61 -29.31 -15.75
C ARG A 257 -0.15 -29.00 -14.32
N ALA A 258 0.16 -30.01 -13.52
CA ALA A 258 0.69 -29.80 -12.17
C ALA A 258 2.08 -29.13 -12.20
N THR A 259 2.94 -29.52 -13.16
CA THR A 259 4.23 -28.90 -13.43
C THR A 259 4.06 -27.44 -13.86
N ALA A 260 3.11 -27.14 -14.75
CA ALA A 260 2.79 -25.76 -15.12
C ALA A 260 2.34 -24.92 -13.91
N LEU A 261 1.44 -25.45 -13.07
CA LEU A 261 1.01 -24.78 -11.84
C LEU A 261 2.17 -24.59 -10.84
N ALA A 262 3.11 -25.53 -10.75
CA ALA A 262 4.30 -25.39 -9.92
C ALA A 262 5.21 -24.26 -10.43
N TYR A 263 5.45 -24.17 -11.73
CA TYR A 263 6.16 -23.03 -12.33
C TYR A 263 5.43 -21.71 -12.06
N LEU A 264 4.12 -21.66 -12.27
CA LEU A 264 3.32 -20.46 -12.02
C LEU A 264 3.48 -19.95 -10.59
N LEU A 265 3.35 -20.86 -9.62
CA LEU A 265 3.40 -20.52 -8.19
C LEU A 265 4.81 -20.12 -7.75
N ARG A 266 5.84 -20.81 -8.24
CA ARG A 266 7.24 -20.49 -7.96
C ARG A 266 7.64 -19.13 -8.56
N GLY A 267 7.23 -18.86 -9.80
CA GLY A 267 7.46 -17.56 -10.44
C GLY A 267 6.82 -16.42 -9.66
N ALA A 268 5.57 -16.61 -9.21
CA ALA A 268 4.86 -15.62 -8.39
C ALA A 268 5.57 -15.38 -7.05
N ALA A 269 6.05 -16.44 -6.39
CA ALA A 269 6.79 -16.33 -5.14
C ALA A 269 8.13 -15.61 -5.31
N ARG A 270 8.88 -15.89 -6.39
CA ARG A 270 10.13 -15.17 -6.71
C ARG A 270 9.87 -13.69 -6.99
N TYR A 271 8.79 -13.38 -7.72
CA TYR A 271 8.40 -11.99 -7.96
C TYR A 271 8.01 -11.27 -6.67
N ALA A 272 7.28 -11.92 -5.77
CA ALA A 272 6.95 -11.34 -4.46
C ALA A 272 8.22 -11.04 -3.65
N LEU A 273 9.19 -11.96 -3.62
CA LEU A 273 10.49 -11.74 -2.96
C LEU A 273 11.30 -10.59 -3.60
N PHE A 274 11.27 -10.47 -4.92
CA PHE A 274 11.88 -9.33 -5.63
C PHE A 274 11.28 -8.01 -5.15
N VAL A 275 9.95 -7.92 -5.04
CA VAL A 275 9.26 -6.74 -4.52
C VAL A 275 9.59 -6.49 -3.04
N GLU A 276 9.62 -7.53 -2.20
CA GLU A 276 10.00 -7.42 -0.77
C GLU A 276 11.44 -6.92 -0.57
N SER A 277 12.36 -7.26 -1.47
CA SER A 277 13.75 -6.77 -1.46
C SER A 277 13.88 -5.28 -1.81
N GLY A 278 12.78 -4.62 -2.15
CA GLY A 278 12.78 -3.27 -2.71
C GLY A 278 13.30 -3.24 -4.15
N GLU A 279 13.03 -4.31 -4.92
CA GLU A 279 13.42 -4.45 -6.33
C GLU A 279 14.94 -4.45 -6.58
N ARG A 280 15.73 -4.89 -5.58
CA ARG A 280 17.20 -4.86 -5.63
C ARG A 280 17.80 -6.14 -6.19
N GLU A 281 17.13 -7.27 -6.00
CA GLU A 281 17.63 -8.60 -6.38
C GLU A 281 17.16 -8.97 -7.80
N GLY A 282 17.81 -8.41 -8.82
CA GLY A 282 17.44 -8.62 -10.23
C GLY A 282 17.40 -10.10 -10.66
N GLU A 283 18.20 -10.95 -10.03
CA GLU A 283 18.18 -12.41 -10.25
C GLU A 283 16.81 -13.04 -9.96
N LEU A 284 16.08 -12.54 -8.96
CA LEU A 284 14.73 -13.02 -8.64
C LEU A 284 13.74 -12.67 -9.74
N LEU A 285 13.87 -11.48 -10.34
CA LEU A 285 13.03 -11.05 -11.45
C LEU A 285 13.28 -11.93 -12.68
N THR A 286 14.55 -12.13 -13.05
CA THR A 286 14.91 -13.00 -14.18
C THR A 286 14.43 -14.44 -13.96
N ALA A 287 14.57 -14.97 -12.74
CA ALA A 287 14.10 -16.31 -12.41
C ALA A 287 12.56 -16.41 -12.40
N ALA A 288 11.85 -15.35 -12.01
CA ALA A 288 10.39 -15.30 -12.10
C ALA A 288 9.90 -15.27 -13.56
N GLN A 289 10.56 -14.51 -14.44
CA GLN A 289 10.28 -14.51 -15.88
C GLN A 289 10.50 -15.90 -16.47
N ALA A 290 11.65 -16.53 -16.19
CA ALA A 290 11.95 -17.88 -16.65
C ALA A 290 10.87 -18.90 -16.24
N ASP A 291 10.36 -18.81 -15.01
CA ASP A 291 9.26 -19.64 -14.53
C ASP A 291 7.94 -19.35 -15.27
N ALA A 292 7.62 -18.09 -15.56
CA ALA A 292 6.43 -17.72 -16.33
C ALA A 292 6.49 -18.30 -17.77
N HIS A 293 7.62 -18.17 -18.46
CA HIS A 293 7.82 -18.81 -19.77
C HIS A 293 7.73 -20.33 -19.68
N ALA A 294 8.32 -20.95 -18.65
CA ALA A 294 8.25 -22.39 -18.45
C ALA A 294 6.81 -22.88 -18.20
N CYS A 295 6.02 -22.17 -17.38
CA CYS A 295 4.61 -22.46 -17.18
C CYS A 295 3.84 -22.47 -18.51
N ARG A 296 3.98 -21.41 -19.31
CA ARG A 296 3.29 -21.30 -20.62
C ARG A 296 3.71 -22.39 -21.59
N ARG A 297 4.99 -22.79 -21.60
CA ARG A 297 5.49 -23.90 -22.42
C ARG A 297 4.96 -25.26 -21.95
N SER A 298 4.76 -25.45 -20.64
CA SER A 298 4.27 -26.72 -20.08
C SER A 298 2.77 -26.93 -20.32
N ASP A 299 1.94 -25.90 -20.10
CA ASP A 299 0.50 -25.95 -20.36
C ASP A 299 -0.05 -24.53 -20.65
N PRO A 300 -0.32 -24.17 -21.92
CA PRO A 300 -0.85 -22.86 -22.29
C PRO A 300 -2.24 -22.55 -21.72
N SER A 301 -2.99 -23.57 -21.26
CA SER A 301 -4.30 -23.38 -20.65
C SER A 301 -4.22 -22.89 -19.20
N VAL A 302 -3.05 -23.00 -18.56
CA VAL A 302 -2.81 -22.50 -17.21
C VAL A 302 -2.51 -21.01 -17.26
N GLN A 303 -3.44 -20.21 -16.71
CA GLN A 303 -3.29 -18.77 -16.59
C GLN A 303 -3.46 -18.34 -15.13
N PRO A 304 -2.72 -17.33 -14.67
CA PRO A 304 -2.93 -16.76 -13.34
C PRO A 304 -4.32 -16.11 -13.24
N VAL A 305 -5.00 -16.37 -12.14
CA VAL A 305 -6.33 -15.78 -11.84
C VAL A 305 -6.15 -14.38 -11.27
N ARG A 306 -6.87 -13.41 -11.83
CA ARG A 306 -6.73 -11.98 -11.50
C ARG A 306 -6.89 -11.65 -10.01
N ASP A 307 -7.73 -12.39 -9.31
CA ASP A 307 -8.04 -12.16 -7.89
C ASP A 307 -6.98 -12.73 -6.94
N THR A 308 -6.10 -13.61 -7.43
CA THR A 308 -5.08 -14.29 -6.61
C THR A 308 -3.69 -13.70 -6.79
N PHE A 309 -3.40 -13.12 -7.96
CA PHE A 309 -2.06 -12.65 -8.32
C PHE A 309 -2.04 -11.13 -8.49
N SER A 310 -0.91 -10.51 -8.14
CA SER A 310 -0.76 -9.06 -8.28
C SER A 310 -0.84 -8.63 -9.75
N PRO A 311 -1.43 -7.47 -10.07
CA PRO A 311 -1.50 -6.98 -11.44
C PRO A 311 -0.14 -6.88 -12.15
N ARG A 312 0.93 -6.60 -11.38
CA ARG A 312 2.29 -6.52 -11.92
C ARG A 312 2.83 -7.90 -12.31
N TYR A 313 2.55 -8.95 -11.53
CA TYR A 313 2.91 -10.31 -11.92
C TYR A 313 2.09 -10.81 -13.13
N LEU A 314 0.81 -10.46 -13.21
CA LEU A 314 -0.02 -10.76 -14.38
C LEU A 314 0.57 -10.15 -15.66
N ALA A 315 1.07 -8.91 -15.59
CA ALA A 315 1.74 -8.25 -16.72
C ALA A 315 3.03 -9.00 -17.10
N LEU A 316 3.88 -9.34 -16.13
CA LEU A 316 5.09 -10.14 -16.36
C LEU A 316 4.78 -11.51 -16.98
N PHE A 317 3.68 -12.15 -16.57
CA PHE A 317 3.26 -13.43 -17.14
C PHE A 317 2.71 -13.29 -18.58
N ALA A 318 2.26 -12.11 -18.98
CA ALA A 318 1.78 -11.85 -20.34
C ALA A 318 2.91 -11.50 -21.33
N GLU A 319 4.11 -11.16 -20.83
CA GLU A 319 5.26 -10.85 -21.67
C GLU A 319 5.74 -12.13 -22.41
N PRO A 320 5.94 -12.07 -23.74
CA PRO A 320 6.22 -13.22 -24.59
C PRO A 320 7.54 -13.91 -24.25
#